data_AF-A0A959Y837-F1
#
_entry.id   AF-A0A959Y837-F1
#
_cell.length_a   1.000
_cell.length_b   1.000
_cell.length_c   1.000
_cell.angle_alpha   90.00
_cell.angle_beta   90.00
_cell.angle_gamma   90.00
#
_symmetry.space_group_name_H-M   'P 1'
#
loop_
_entity.id
_entity.type
_entity.pdbx_description
1 polymer ?
#
loop_
_entity_poly.entity_id
_entity_poly.type
_entity_poly.pdbx_seq_one_letter_code
_entity_poly.pdbx_strand_id
1 'polypeptide(L)' 'ARDAGGDPVANTTVGVQFQLHQSTAGGTVVYAETHSPTTNDLGLFTVEVGSGTPGTGTFSVIDWSAGPYFLEVGLDPA' A
#
# COMPACT_ATOMS: atom_id res chain seq x y z
N ALA A 1 -3.49 -10.76 4.42
CA ALA A 1 -4.44 -10.87 3.31
C ALA A 1 -5.46 -11.95 3.65
N ARG A 2 -6.74 -11.60 3.61
CA ARG A 2 -7.87 -12.52 3.76
C ARG A 2 -8.85 -12.26 2.64
N ASP A 3 -9.58 -13.29 2.23
CA ASP A 3 -10.65 -13.16 1.25
C ASP A 3 -11.96 -12.66 1.89
N ALA A 4 -13.04 -12.61 1.11
CA ALA A 4 -14.37 -12.19 1.59
C ALA A 4 -15.00 -13.15 2.60
N GLY A 5 -14.57 -14.41 2.64
CA GLY A 5 -14.96 -15.39 3.67
C GLY A 5 -14.18 -15.24 4.97
N GLY A 6 -13.11 -14.44 4.96
CA GLY A 6 -12.19 -14.29 6.07
C GLY A 6 -11.10 -15.36 6.09
N ASP A 7 -11.00 -16.20 5.06
CA ASP A 7 -9.95 -17.22 4.97
C ASP A 7 -8.62 -16.59 4.54
N PRO A 8 -7.47 -17.10 5.01
CA PRO A 8 -6.17 -16.59 4.58
C PRO A 8 -5.96 -16.80 3.08
N VAL A 9 -5.56 -15.74 2.37
CA VAL A 9 -5.06 -15.85 1.00
C VAL A 9 -3.62 -16.34 1.09
N ALA A 10 -3.44 -17.67 1.18
CA ALA A 10 -2.15 -18.30 1.47
C ALA A 10 -1.31 -18.54 0.21
N ASN A 11 0.02 -18.42 0.33
CA ASN A 11 1.00 -18.75 -0.72
C ASN A 11 0.68 -18.16 -2.09
N THR A 12 0.11 -16.96 -2.12
CA THR A 12 -0.42 -16.32 -3.32
C THR A 12 0.22 -14.95 -3.49
N THR A 13 0.61 -14.62 -4.71
CA THR A 13 1.05 -13.26 -5.04
C THR A 13 -0.16 -12.34 -5.07
N VAL A 14 -0.12 -11.29 -4.28
CA VAL A 14 -1.21 -10.30 -4.16
C VAL A 14 -0.75 -8.94 -4.67
N GLY A 15 -1.68 -8.15 -5.22
CA GLY A 15 -1.43 -6.75 -5.50
C GLY A 15 -1.61 -5.91 -4.24
N VAL A 16 -0.66 -5.04 -3.92
CA VAL A 16 -0.80 -4.07 -2.82
C VAL A 16 -0.54 -2.68 -3.38
N GLN A 17 -1.40 -1.72 -3.07
CA GLN A 17 -1.22 -0.32 -3.42
C GLN A 17 -1.19 0.53 -2.16
N PHE A 18 -0.24 1.47 -2.12
CA PHE A 18 -0.19 2.51 -1.10
C PHE A 18 -0.40 3.87 -1.76
N GLN A 19 -1.25 4.69 -1.16
CA GLN A 19 -1.45 6.08 -1.56
C GLN A 19 -1.33 6.98 -0.33
N LEU A 20 -0.55 8.06 -0.45
CA LEU A 20 -0.44 9.09 0.57
C LEU A 20 -1.28 10.30 0.17
N HIS A 21 -2.32 10.59 0.96
CA HIS A 21 -3.17 11.75 0.82
C HIS A 21 -2.69 12.87 1.74
N GLN A 22 -2.67 14.10 1.22
CA GLN A 22 -2.31 15.29 2.02
C GLN A 22 -3.55 15.98 2.59
N SER A 23 -3.40 16.58 3.76
CA SER A 23 -4.40 17.38 4.50
C SER A 23 -5.58 16.60 5.06
N THR A 24 -6.14 15.64 4.32
CA THR A 24 -7.26 14.78 4.76
C THR A 24 -7.13 13.36 4.19
N ALA A 25 -7.88 12.40 4.75
CA ALA A 25 -7.86 11.01 4.32
C ALA A 25 -8.35 10.78 2.87
N GLY A 26 -9.17 11.69 2.32
CA GLY A 26 -9.58 11.68 0.92
C GLY A 26 -9.02 12.86 0.12
N GLY A 27 -7.93 13.45 0.63
CA GLY A 27 -7.28 14.61 0.02
C GLY A 27 -6.52 14.24 -1.26
N THR A 28 -5.73 15.18 -1.77
CA THR A 28 -4.91 14.94 -2.96
C THR A 28 -3.87 13.86 -2.68
N VAL A 29 -3.77 12.87 -3.58
CA VAL A 29 -2.69 11.88 -3.56
C VAL A 29 -1.39 12.56 -4.00
N VAL A 30 -0.43 12.66 -3.09
CA VAL A 30 0.89 13.25 -3.35
C VAL A 30 1.94 12.19 -3.69
N TYR A 31 1.68 10.95 -3.31
CA TYR A 31 2.55 9.81 -3.60
C TYR A 31 1.72 8.53 -3.70
N ALA A 32 2.07 7.67 -4.65
CA ALA A 32 1.49 6.34 -4.77
C ALA A 32 2.54 5.33 -5.24
N GLU A 33 2.45 4.11 -4.74
CA GLU A 33 3.28 2.98 -5.16
C GLU A 33 2.51 1.66 -5.14
N THR A 34 3.05 0.67 -5.85
CA THR A 34 2.52 -0.69 -5.87
C THR A 34 3.58 -1.71 -5.48
N HIS A 35 3.13 -2.82 -4.89
CA HIS A 35 3.93 -3.98 -4.51
C HIS A 35 3.24 -5.26 -4.99
N SER A 36 4.02 -6.34 -5.14
CA SER A 36 3.52 -7.66 -5.48
C SER A 36 4.14 -8.75 -4.61
N PRO A 37 3.93 -8.72 -3.28
CA PRO A 37 4.47 -9.72 -2.38
C PRO A 37 3.72 -11.06 -2.49
N THR A 38 4.41 -12.15 -2.15
CA THR A 38 3.79 -13.47 -1.96
C THR A 38 3.48 -13.67 -0.48
N THR A 39 2.25 -14.06 -0.17
CA THR A 39 1.84 -14.36 1.21
C THR A 39 2.40 -15.70 1.71
N ASN A 40 2.49 -15.88 3.02
CA ASN A 40 2.78 -17.19 3.62
C ASN A 40 1.51 -18.02 3.87
N ASP A 41 1.64 -19.20 4.50
CA ASP A 41 0.53 -20.09 4.87
C ASP A 41 -0.58 -19.43 5.71
N LEU A 42 -0.27 -18.32 6.40
CA LEU A 42 -1.19 -17.57 7.24
C LEU A 42 -1.76 -16.33 6.52
N GLY A 43 -1.49 -16.18 5.23
CA GLY A 43 -1.89 -15.01 4.45
C GLY A 43 -1.11 -13.73 4.81
N LEU A 44 0.03 -13.84 5.50
CA LEU A 44 0.84 -12.69 5.92
C LEU A 44 1.90 -12.36 4.87
N PHE A 45 2.21 -11.08 4.74
CA PHE A 45 3.31 -10.57 3.92
C PHE A 45 3.94 -9.34 4.59
N THR A 46 5.12 -8.93 4.12
CA THR A 46 5.81 -7.73 4.58
C THR A 46 6.33 -6.96 3.39
N VAL A 47 6.09 -5.65 3.39
CA VAL A 47 6.56 -4.68 2.40
C VAL A 47 6.97 -3.41 3.13
N GLU A 48 7.83 -2.61 2.51
CA GLU A 48 8.30 -1.33 3.05
C GLU A 48 7.71 -0.20 2.21
N VAL A 49 7.19 0.85 2.86
CA VAL A 49 6.65 2.00 2.14
C VAL A 49 7.80 2.83 1.57
N GLY A 50 7.73 3.17 0.29
CA GLY A 50 8.78 3.91 -0.42
C GLY A 50 9.78 3.04 -1.17
N SER A 51 9.65 1.71 -1.10
CA SER A 51 10.50 0.75 -1.82
C SER A 51 9.75 -0.03 -2.92
N GLY A 52 8.48 0.30 -3.16
CA GLY A 52 7.66 -0.29 -4.20
C GLY A 52 7.92 0.32 -5.59
N THR A 53 7.07 -0.04 -6.54
CA THR A 53 7.07 0.58 -7.87
C THR A 53 6.31 1.90 -7.81
N PRO A 54 6.95 3.06 -8.03
CA PRO A 54 6.27 4.34 -7.94
C PRO A 54 5.27 4.53 -9.08
N GLY A 55 4.05 4.95 -8.74
CA GLY A 55 3.01 5.33 -9.69
C GLY A 55 2.75 6.84 -9.75
N THR A 56 2.94 7.56 -8.64
CA THR A 56 2.79 9.02 -8.57
C THR A 56 3.77 9.58 -7.54
N GLY A 57 4.38 10.73 -7.84
CA GLY A 57 5.33 11.39 -6.95
C GLY A 57 6.65 10.62 -6.77
N THR A 58 7.46 11.07 -5.82
CA THR A 58 8.71 10.40 -5.43
C THR A 58 8.81 10.44 -3.92
N PHE A 59 9.00 9.28 -3.28
CA PHE A 59 8.91 9.17 -1.82
C PHE A 59 9.93 10.05 -1.09
N SER A 60 11.17 10.10 -1.59
CA SER A 60 12.28 10.81 -0.94
C SER A 60 12.15 12.33 -0.95
N VAL A 61 11.25 12.90 -1.77
CA VAL A 61 11.05 14.35 -1.88
C VAL A 61 9.77 14.84 -1.21
N ILE A 62 9.04 13.96 -0.52
CA ILE A 62 7.85 14.34 0.24
C ILE A 62 8.25 15.30 1.36
N ASP A 63 7.66 16.48 1.38
CA ASP A 63 7.83 17.44 2.48
C ASP A 63 6.96 17.05 3.68
N TRP A 64 7.51 16.22 4.56
CA TRP A 64 6.80 15.75 5.76
C TRP A 64 6.36 16.87 6.71
N SER A 65 6.90 18.09 6.59
CA SER A 65 6.46 19.24 7.40
C SER A 65 5.12 19.81 6.96
N ALA A 66 4.71 19.57 5.71
CA ALA A 66 3.44 20.01 5.14
C ALA A 66 2.28 19.05 5.44
N GLY A 67 2.44 18.19 6.46
CA GLY A 67 1.41 17.28 6.93
C GLY A 67 0.18 18.01 7.52
N PRO A 68 -0.87 17.27 7.88
CA PRO A 68 -0.90 15.81 8.04
C PRO A 68 -0.95 15.03 6.72
N TYR A 69 -0.47 13.79 6.77
CA TYR A 69 -0.55 12.81 5.69
C TYR A 69 -1.34 11.57 6.15
N PHE A 70 -2.09 10.98 5.24
CA PHE A 70 -2.92 9.81 5.48
C PHE A 70 -2.54 8.71 4.49
N LEU A 71 -2.34 7.49 5.00
CA LEU A 71 -2.04 6.33 4.17
C LEU A 71 -3.33 5.57 3.85
N GLU A 72 -3.66 5.48 2.57
CA GLU A 72 -4.63 4.53 2.03
C GLU A 72 -3.90 3.26 1.58
N VAL A 73 -4.49 2.11 1.91
CA VAL A 73 -3.94 0.79 1.58
C VAL A 73 -4.98 0.01 0.78
N GLY A 74 -4.66 -0.30 -0.47
CA GLY A 74 -5.42 -1.18 -1.34
C GLY A 74 -4.81 -2.58 -1.39
N LEU A 75 -5.66 -3.60 -1.46
CA LEU A 75 -5.27 -5.00 -1.64
C LEU A 75 -6.11 -5.59 -2.76
N ASP A 76 -5.45 -6.20 -3.75
CA ASP A 76 -6.06 -6.98 -4.82
C ASP A 76 -5.66 -8.46 -4.63
N PRO A 77 -6.52 -9.29 -4.01
CA PRO A 77 -6.33 -10.74 -4.00
C PRO A 77 -6.62 -11.27 -5.40
N ALA A 78 -5.63 -11.96 -5.98
CA ALA A 78 -5.65 -12.51 -7.34
C ALA A 78 -6.98 -13.16 -7.75
#